data_AF-A0A496XYC9-F1
#
_entry.id   AF-A0A496XYC9-F1
#
_cell.length_a   1.000
_cell.length_b   1.000
_cell.length_c   1.000
_cell.angle_alpha   90.00
_cell.angle_beta   90.00
_cell.angle_gamma   90.00
#
_symmetry.space_group_name_H-M   'P 1'
#
loop_
_entity.id
_entity.type
_entity.pdbx_description
1 polymer ?
#
loop_
_entity_poly.entity_id
_entity_poly.type
_entity_poly.pdbx_seq_one_letter_code
_entity_poly.pdbx_strand_id
1 'polypeptide(L)'
;MQTMKVKVRDNFVQQFLDIVAKHDSDIQIESESNIHDDPYFQIRQKQLHQDIKEIDSGRAQVLCPKEYDKSMKLFFDNLQDKYANK
;
A
#
# COMPACT_ATOMS: atom_id res chain seq x y z
N MET A 1 -20.21 -28.34 -2.46
CA MET A 1 -19.30 -27.40 -3.14
C MET A 1 -17.94 -28.04 -3.31
N GLN A 2 -17.26 -27.76 -4.42
CA GLN A 2 -15.88 -28.18 -4.67
C GLN A 2 -15.00 -26.92 -4.68
N THR A 3 -13.92 -26.93 -3.90
CA THR A 3 -13.00 -25.79 -3.80
C THR A 3 -11.81 -25.98 -4.74
N MET A 4 -11.44 -24.94 -5.48
CA MET A 4 -10.21 -24.90 -6.27
C MET A 4 -9.43 -23.62 -6.01
N LYS A 5 -8.09 -23.71 -6.06
CA LYS A 5 -7.20 -22.55 -6.02
C LYS A 5 -6.84 -22.13 -7.44
N VAL A 6 -7.07 -20.85 -7.77
CA VAL A 6 -6.73 -20.26 -9.06
C VAL A 6 -5.64 -19.23 -8.86
N LYS A 7 -4.59 -19.28 -9.70
CA LYS A 7 -3.58 -18.22 -9.77
C LYS A 7 -3.92 -17.28 -10.93
N VAL A 8 -4.00 -16.00 -10.63
CA VAL A 8 -4.39 -14.96 -11.58
C VAL A 8 -3.29 -13.91 -11.65
N ARG A 9 -3.04 -13.31 -12.81
CA ARG A 9 -2.12 -12.17 -12.92
C ARG A 9 -2.77 -10.92 -12.34
N ASP A 10 -2.00 -10.07 -11.67
CA ASP A 10 -2.50 -8.85 -11.01
C ASP A 10 -3.31 -7.95 -11.96
N ASN A 11 -2.82 -7.76 -13.18
CA ASN A 11 -3.50 -6.95 -14.20
C ASN A 11 -4.79 -7.57 -14.75
N PHE A 12 -5.08 -8.84 -14.45
CA PHE A 12 -6.26 -9.57 -14.87
C PHE A 12 -7.26 -9.80 -13.72
N VAL A 13 -6.90 -9.46 -12.47
CA VAL A 13 -7.77 -9.67 -11.28
C VAL A 13 -9.12 -9.01 -11.45
N GLN A 14 -9.18 -7.76 -11.91
CA GLN A 14 -10.46 -7.06 -12.09
C GLN A 14 -11.35 -7.74 -13.14
N GLN A 15 -10.79 -8.11 -14.29
CA GLN A 15 -11.54 -8.80 -15.34
C GLN A 15 -12.03 -10.18 -14.88
N PHE A 16 -11.22 -10.88 -14.08
CA PHE A 16 -11.61 -12.14 -13.47
C PHE A 16 -12.81 -11.96 -12.51
N LEU A 17 -12.77 -10.95 -11.64
CA LEU A 17 -13.89 -10.64 -10.74
C LEU A 17 -15.17 -10.29 -11.52
N ASP A 18 -15.06 -9.52 -12.60
CA ASP A 18 -16.20 -9.16 -13.45
C ASP A 18 -16.82 -10.38 -14.16
N ILE A 19 -16.02 -11.40 -14.49
CA ILE A 19 -16.51 -12.68 -15.04
C ILE A 19 -17.23 -13.47 -13.94
N VAL A 20 -16.61 -13.60 -12.77
CA VAL A 20 -17.16 -14.37 -11.64
C VAL A 20 -18.49 -13.76 -11.16
N ALA A 21 -18.59 -12.43 -11.12
CA ALA A 21 -19.80 -11.72 -10.72
C ALA A 21 -21.04 -12.07 -11.56
N LYS A 22 -20.87 -12.56 -12.80
CA LYS A 22 -21.98 -13.00 -13.67
C LYS A 22 -22.54 -14.38 -13.30
N HIS A 23 -21.87 -15.09 -12.40
CA HIS A 23 -22.19 -16.45 -11.98
C HIS A 23 -22.31 -16.52 -10.46
N ASP A 24 -22.86 -15.48 -9.82
CA ASP A 24 -22.98 -15.35 -8.37
C ASP A 24 -23.79 -16.48 -7.70
N SER A 25 -24.72 -17.11 -8.43
CA SER A 25 -25.48 -18.27 -7.98
C SER A 25 -24.65 -19.55 -7.88
N ASP A 26 -23.57 -19.65 -8.66
CA ASP A 26 -22.81 -20.87 -8.85
C ASP A 26 -21.38 -20.77 -8.27
N ILE A 27 -20.87 -19.54 -8.07
CA ILE A 27 -19.52 -19.27 -7.62
C ILE A 27 -19.54 -18.45 -6.33
N GLN A 28 -18.98 -19.02 -5.27
CA GLN A 28 -18.73 -18.34 -4.01
C GLN A 28 -17.27 -17.87 -3.94
N ILE A 29 -17.06 -16.56 -3.79
CA ILE A 29 -15.74 -15.99 -3.50
C ILE A 29 -15.56 -15.97 -1.98
N GLU A 30 -14.62 -16.75 -1.49
CA GLU A 30 -14.17 -16.70 -0.10
C GLU A 30 -12.92 -15.81 -0.02
N SER A 31 -13.08 -14.59 0.48
CA SER A 31 -11.95 -13.75 0.85
C SER A 31 -11.45 -14.14 2.24
N GLU A 32 -10.21 -14.58 2.35
CA GLU A 32 -9.58 -14.79 3.65
C GLU A 32 -9.61 -13.45 4.43
N SER A 33 -10.18 -13.48 5.64
CA SER A 33 -10.39 -12.31 6.52
C SER A 33 -9.11 -11.54 6.84
N ASN A 34 -7.97 -12.18 6.64
CA ASN A 34 -6.63 -11.72 6.97
C ASN A 34 -6.26 -10.40 6.25
N ILE A 35 -6.95 -10.03 5.16
CA ILE A 35 -6.74 -8.77 4.44
C ILE A 35 -7.53 -7.61 5.06
N HIS A 36 -8.61 -7.89 5.78
CA HIS A 36 -9.47 -6.87 6.41
C HIS A 36 -8.99 -6.43 7.80
N ASP A 37 -8.09 -7.19 8.43
CA ASP A 37 -7.59 -6.90 9.78
C ASP A 37 -6.56 -5.77 9.83
N ASP A 38 -6.15 -5.24 8.67
CA ASP A 38 -5.31 -4.06 8.60
C ASP A 38 -6.07 -2.86 8.02
N PRO A 39 -6.61 -1.99 8.88
CA PRO A 39 -7.36 -0.80 8.47
C PRO A 39 -6.57 0.13 7.54
N TYR A 40 -5.24 0.03 7.54
CA TYR A 40 -4.35 0.88 6.78
C TYR A 40 -3.77 0.19 5.54
N PHE A 41 -4.13 -1.05 5.24
CA PHE A 41 -3.58 -1.81 4.11
C PHE A 41 -3.72 -1.06 2.78
N GLN A 42 -4.93 -0.58 2.47
CA GLN A 42 -5.19 0.16 1.23
C GLN A 42 -4.44 1.50 1.18
N ILE A 43 -4.27 2.15 2.33
CA ILE A 43 -3.54 3.42 2.44
C ILE A 43 -2.05 3.17 2.15
N ARG A 44 -1.46 2.15 2.78
CA ARG A 44 -0.05 1.79 2.55
C ARG A 44 0.18 1.26 1.14
N GLN A 45 -0.75 0.51 0.58
CA GLN A 45 -0.67 0.05 -0.81
C GLN A 45 -0.66 1.23 -1.80
N LYS A 46 -1.50 2.26 -1.57
CA LYS A 46 -1.48 3.48 -2.38
C LYS A 46 -0.18 4.25 -2.23
N GLN A 47 0.30 4.42 -1.00
CA GLN A 47 1.57 5.09 -0.72
C GLN A 47 2.73 4.38 -1.42
N LEU A 48 2.81 3.05 -1.30
CA LEU A 48 3.86 2.26 -1.93
C LEU A 48 3.89 2.44 -3.46
N HIS A 49 2.74 2.40 -4.13
CA HIS A 49 2.69 2.63 -5.57
C HIS A 49 3.11 4.04 -5.97
N GLN A 50 2.82 5.04 -5.12
CA GLN A 50 3.25 6.40 -5.35
C GLN A 50 4.77 6.54 -5.18
N ASP A 51 5.32 5.97 -4.11
CA ASP A 51 6.76 5.98 -3.83
C ASP A 51 7.55 5.32 -4.97
N ILE A 52 7.08 4.16 -5.47
CA ILE A 52 7.69 3.48 -6.62
C ILE A 52 7.70 4.40 -7.85
N LYS A 53 6.59 5.06 -8.18
CA LYS A 53 6.54 6.00 -9.30
C LYS A 53 7.48 7.19 -9.13
N GLU A 54 7.63 7.69 -7.91
CA GLU A 54 8.53 8.82 -7.62
C GLU A 54 10.00 8.40 -7.74
N ILE A 55 10.34 7.19 -7.31
CA ILE A 55 11.67 6.59 -7.51
C ILE A 55 11.94 6.39 -9.01
N ASP A 56 11.05 5.73 -9.73
CA ASP A 56 11.21 5.44 -11.16
C ASP A 56 11.29 6.72 -12.01
N SER A 57 10.58 7.77 -11.61
CA SER A 57 10.65 9.09 -12.28
C SER A 57 11.85 9.95 -11.85
N GLY A 58 12.69 9.47 -10.93
CA GLY A 58 13.83 10.22 -10.39
C GLY A 58 13.43 11.44 -9.55
N ARG A 59 12.14 11.55 -9.18
CA ARG A 59 11.63 12.63 -8.32
C ARG A 59 11.87 12.37 -6.84
N ALA A 60 12.02 11.10 -6.46
CA ALA A 60 12.39 10.74 -5.10
C ALA A 60 13.84 11.18 -4.84
N GLN A 61 14.03 12.06 -3.85
CA GLN A 61 15.36 12.43 -3.38
C GLN A 61 15.94 11.31 -2.52
N VAL A 62 17.03 10.71 -3.00
CA VAL A 62 17.88 9.83 -2.17
C VAL A 62 18.88 10.72 -1.45
N LEU A 63 18.66 10.93 -0.16
CA LEU A 63 19.58 11.69 0.67
C LEU A 63 20.82 10.85 0.99
N CYS A 64 22.01 11.44 0.89
CA CYS A 64 23.19 10.82 1.46
C CYS A 64 23.13 10.86 3.00
N PRO A 65 23.94 10.06 3.71
CA PRO A 65 23.88 9.99 5.19
C PRO A 65 23.97 11.35 5.88
N LYS A 66 24.82 12.26 5.39
CA LYS A 66 24.96 13.61 5.97
C LYS A 66 23.70 14.47 5.79
N GLU A 67 23.03 14.35 4.65
CA GLU A 67 21.80 15.09 4.37
C GLU A 67 20.64 14.52 5.18
N TYR A 68 20.59 13.20 5.31
CA TYR A 68 19.64 12.50 6.18
C TYR A 68 19.79 12.95 7.63
N ASP A 69 21.01 12.92 8.18
CA ASP A 69 21.28 13.33 9.56
C ASP A 69 20.88 14.78 9.81
N LYS A 70 21.17 15.68 8.87
CA LYS A 70 20.75 17.08 8.94
C LYS A 70 19.22 17.23 8.93
N SER A 71 18.54 16.49 8.05
CA SER A 71 17.07 16.49 7.95
C SER A 71 16.43 15.97 9.23
N MET A 72 16.94 14.86 9.77
CA MET A 72 16.42 14.28 11.01
C MET A 72 16.63 15.20 12.20
N LYS A 73 17.79 15.85 12.30
CA LYS A 73 18.02 16.85 13.35
C LYS A 73 17.00 17.98 13.27
N LEU A 74 16.81 18.57 12.08
CA LEU A 74 15.80 19.62 11.87
C LEU A 74 14.39 19.15 12.23
N PHE A 75 14.03 17.92 11.88
CA PHE A 75 12.74 17.34 12.25
C PHE A 75 12.53 17.28 13.76
N PHE A 76 13.53 16.80 14.51
CA PHE A 76 13.44 16.73 15.97
C PHE A 76 13.47 18.11 16.64
N ASP A 77 14.28 19.04 16.15
CA ASP A 77 14.32 20.42 16.65
C ASP A 77 12.92 21.07 16.46
N ASN A 78 12.31 20.92 15.28
CA ASN A 78 10.96 21.42 15.00
C ASN A 78 9.88 20.76 15.87
N LEU A 79 10.00 19.47 16.15
CA LEU A 79 9.09 18.79 17.07
C LEU A 79 9.23 19.36 18.48
N GLN A 80 10.46 19.53 18.95
CA GLN A 80 10.73 20.12 20.25
C GLN A 80 10.14 21.53 20.34
N ASP A 81 10.41 22.41 19.38
CA ASP A 81 9.86 23.77 19.36
C ASP A 81 8.33 23.78 19.35
N LYS A 82 7.70 22.86 18.60
CA LYS A 82 6.24 22.76 18.49
C LYS A 82 5.56 22.32 19.78
N TYR A 83 6.23 21.49 20.58
CA TYR A 83 5.63 20.86 21.76
C TYR A 83 6.26 21.29 23.11
N ALA A 84 7.36 22.04 23.11
CA ALA A 84 8.03 22.51 24.33
C ALA A 84 7.29 23.65 25.05
N ASN A 85 6.34 24.32 24.40
CA ASN A 85 5.53 25.40 24.98
C ASN A 85 4.09 24.96 25.29
N LYS A 86 3.88 23.69 25.69
CA LYS A 86 2.60 23.17 26.17
C LYS A 86 2.70 22.68 27.60
#